data_AF-A0A2M9YEC5-F1
#
_entry.id   AF-A0A2M9YEC5-F1
#
_cell.length_a   1.000
_cell.length_b   1.000
_cell.length_c   1.000
_cell.angle_alpha   90.00
_cell.angle_beta   90.00
_cell.angle_gamma   90.00
#
_symmetry.space_group_name_H-M   'P 1'
#
loop_
_entity.id
_entity.type
_entity.pdbx_description
1 polymer ?
#
loop_
_entity_poly.entity_id
_entity_poly.type
_entity_poly.pdbx_seq_one_letter_code
_entity_poly.pdbx_strand_id
1 'polypeptide(L)'
;MSTNKNTYQLIDSGNFKKLEQVGPYKVIRPSPVAAWPPTQPSLWKDADGEYHRSDKGGGNWNWKGSSASRPDSEDEFLIQIPPLTVKIRFTPFGHLGIFPEQLSNWDRIRNVSSQLAGQGEVLNLFAYSGLSTLSVLAGGLDACHLDSSKGMVEWARENAQVSGLADKKVRWIIEDVLKFLNREIRREKKYIGFILDPPTFGRGASGEVFKIEKDLPEMMDLLMQLCNNKPEFVFLTCHSTGFSPLALRRILEGRIKTPGNYLTEELFISESTGRLHPAGSNCVFNSNRVKL
;
A
#
# COMPACT_ATOMS: atom_id res chain seq x y z
N MET A 1 -1.14 -30.56 3.61
CA MET A 1 -0.14 -29.47 3.64
C MET A 1 -0.68 -28.41 4.59
N SER A 2 0.02 -28.15 5.69
CA SER A 2 -0.39 -27.10 6.65
C SER A 2 -0.40 -25.77 5.90
N THR A 3 -1.60 -25.22 5.66
CA THR A 3 -1.73 -23.82 5.28
C THR A 3 -1.10 -23.01 6.40
N ASN A 4 -0.05 -22.25 6.06
CA ASN A 4 0.67 -21.45 7.03
C ASN A 4 -0.32 -20.41 7.56
N LYS A 5 -0.88 -20.64 8.76
CA LYS A 5 -1.97 -19.83 9.34
C LYS A 5 -1.54 -18.40 9.67
N ASN A 6 -0.29 -18.03 9.42
CA ASN A 6 0.25 -16.73 9.75
C ASN A 6 0.47 -15.84 8.52
N THR A 7 -0.54 -15.72 7.65
CA THR A 7 -0.53 -14.87 6.44
C THR A 7 -1.85 -14.11 6.31
N TYR A 8 -1.99 -13.29 5.27
CA TYR A 8 -3.27 -12.72 4.86
C TYR A 8 -3.92 -13.55 3.74
N GLN A 9 -5.24 -13.72 3.80
CA GLN A 9 -6.03 -14.27 2.71
C GLN A 9 -7.44 -13.66 2.70
N LEU A 10 -7.93 -13.27 1.53
CA LEU A 10 -9.35 -12.98 1.34
C LEU A 10 -10.09 -14.30 1.10
N ILE A 11 -11.05 -14.61 1.97
CA ILE A 11 -11.78 -15.89 1.92
C ILE A 11 -12.96 -15.78 0.95
N ASP A 12 -13.82 -14.78 1.16
CA ASP A 12 -15.06 -14.56 0.42
C ASP A 12 -15.47 -13.08 0.55
N SER A 13 -16.32 -12.60 -0.35
CA SER A 13 -16.89 -11.25 -0.26
C SER A 13 -18.33 -11.21 -0.73
N GLY A 14 -19.09 -10.25 -0.22
CA GLY A 14 -20.49 -10.04 -0.60
C GLY A 14 -21.26 -9.27 0.47
N ASN A 15 -22.47 -8.86 0.12
CA ASN A 15 -23.37 -8.08 0.96
C ASN A 15 -22.68 -6.86 1.60
N PHE A 16 -21.88 -6.15 0.79
CA PHE A 16 -21.08 -4.99 1.18
C PHE A 16 -20.02 -5.26 2.26
N LYS A 17 -19.58 -6.51 2.39
CA LYS A 17 -18.57 -6.95 3.35
C LYS A 17 -17.55 -7.88 2.69
N LYS A 18 -16.46 -8.12 3.41
CA LYS A 18 -15.45 -9.12 3.07
C LYS A 18 -15.07 -9.93 4.30
N LEU A 19 -14.82 -11.22 4.08
CA LEU A 19 -14.36 -12.18 5.07
C LEU A 19 -12.88 -12.48 4.82
N GLU A 20 -12.04 -12.19 5.79
CA GLU A 20 -10.58 -12.21 5.66
C GLU A 20 -9.95 -13.10 6.73
N GLN A 21 -8.98 -13.95 6.36
CA GLN A 21 -8.05 -14.55 7.30
C GLN A 21 -6.85 -13.59 7.45
N VAL A 22 -6.60 -13.12 8.67
CA VAL A 22 -5.52 -12.20 9.02
C VAL A 22 -4.71 -12.82 10.16
N GLY A 23 -3.65 -13.54 9.79
CA GLY A 23 -2.93 -14.38 10.74
C GLY A 23 -3.88 -15.34 11.44
N PRO A 24 -3.89 -15.43 12.78
CA PRO A 24 -4.73 -16.37 13.50
C PRO A 24 -6.23 -16.00 13.50
N TYR A 25 -6.61 -14.79 13.03
CA TYR A 25 -7.97 -14.28 13.16
C TYR A 25 -8.73 -14.28 11.83
N LYS A 26 -9.94 -14.83 11.82
CA LYS A 26 -10.90 -14.71 10.73
C LYS A 26 -11.85 -13.54 11.03
N VAL A 27 -11.81 -12.49 10.22
CA VAL A 27 -12.53 -11.25 10.47
C VAL A 27 -13.41 -10.82 9.32
N ILE A 28 -14.48 -10.09 9.65
CA ILE A 28 -15.39 -9.46 8.70
C ILE A 28 -15.15 -7.95 8.71
N ARG A 29 -14.98 -7.35 7.53
CA ARG A 29 -14.88 -5.89 7.38
C ARG A 29 -15.81 -5.36 6.29
N PRO A 30 -16.23 -4.08 6.37
CA PRO A 30 -17.00 -3.44 5.31
C PRO A 30 -16.21 -3.36 4.00
N SER A 31 -16.93 -3.54 2.89
CA SER A 31 -16.43 -3.43 1.53
C SER A 31 -17.56 -2.88 0.63
N PRO A 32 -17.67 -1.55 0.46
CA PRO A 32 -18.76 -0.92 -0.30
C PRO A 32 -18.89 -1.39 -1.75
N VAL A 33 -17.80 -1.88 -2.36
CA VAL A 33 -17.82 -2.41 -3.73
C VAL A 33 -18.45 -3.80 -3.83
N ALA A 34 -18.54 -4.55 -2.72
CA ALA A 34 -18.99 -5.95 -2.70
C ALA A 34 -20.53 -6.09 -2.72
N ALA A 35 -21.17 -5.43 -3.69
CA ALA A 35 -22.62 -5.37 -3.87
C ALA A 35 -23.21 -6.64 -4.52
N TRP A 36 -22.70 -7.81 -4.15
CA TRP A 36 -23.10 -9.13 -4.65
C TRP A 36 -23.34 -10.10 -3.49
N PRO A 37 -24.06 -11.21 -3.66
CA PRO A 37 -24.18 -12.24 -2.63
C PRO A 37 -22.83 -12.95 -2.35
N PRO A 38 -22.55 -13.37 -1.10
CA PRO A 38 -21.38 -14.17 -0.78
C PRO A 38 -21.37 -15.49 -1.53
N THR A 39 -20.19 -15.94 -1.97
CA THR A 39 -20.05 -17.21 -2.70
C THR A 39 -20.19 -18.41 -1.76
N GLN A 40 -19.71 -18.29 -0.52
CA GLN A 40 -19.75 -19.35 0.48
C GLN A 40 -20.31 -18.84 1.82
N PRO A 41 -21.63 -18.58 1.93
CA PRO A 41 -22.24 -17.98 3.11
C PRO A 41 -22.01 -18.74 4.43
N SER A 42 -21.78 -20.06 4.37
CA SER A 42 -21.51 -20.89 5.56
C SER A 42 -20.20 -20.49 6.26
N LEU A 43 -19.19 -20.04 5.51
CA LEU A 43 -17.87 -19.64 6.03
C LEU A 43 -17.89 -18.34 6.86
N TRP A 44 -19.01 -17.62 6.87
CA TRP A 44 -19.13 -16.35 7.60
C TRP A 44 -19.59 -16.56 9.05
N LYS A 45 -20.16 -17.73 9.36
CA LYS A 45 -20.72 -18.04 10.68
C LYS A 45 -19.64 -18.17 11.76
N ASP A 46 -18.45 -18.60 11.37
CA ASP A 46 -17.30 -18.88 12.25
C ASP A 46 -16.26 -17.74 12.25
N ALA A 47 -16.62 -16.53 11.79
CA ALA A 47 -15.77 -15.36 11.95
C ALA A 47 -15.58 -15.00 13.43
N ASP A 48 -14.33 -14.74 13.81
CA ASP A 48 -13.93 -14.37 15.17
C ASP A 48 -14.35 -12.94 15.51
N GLY A 49 -14.38 -12.03 14.54
CA GLY A 49 -14.75 -10.64 14.78
C GLY A 49 -15.27 -9.91 13.56
N GLU A 50 -16.03 -8.86 13.79
CA GLU A 50 -16.59 -7.98 12.76
C GLU A 50 -16.33 -6.52 13.09
N TYR A 51 -15.81 -5.76 12.12
CA TYR A 51 -15.63 -4.33 12.26
C TYR A 51 -16.88 -3.57 11.79
N HIS A 52 -17.39 -2.70 12.65
CA HIS A 52 -18.52 -1.81 12.36
C HIS A 52 -18.03 -0.36 12.28
N ARG A 53 -18.25 0.29 11.13
CA ARG A 53 -17.96 1.71 10.95
C ARG A 53 -19.01 2.56 11.67
N SER A 54 -18.55 3.66 12.27
CA SER A 54 -19.40 4.72 12.81
C SER A 54 -19.63 5.80 11.76
N ASP A 55 -20.84 6.35 11.70
CA ASP A 55 -21.18 7.48 10.82
C ASP A 55 -20.41 8.77 11.18
N LYS A 56 -19.87 8.86 12.40
CA LYS A 56 -19.04 9.98 12.87
C LYS A 56 -17.55 9.80 12.57
N GLY A 57 -17.17 8.75 11.83
CA GLY A 57 -15.78 8.34 11.61
C GLY A 57 -15.29 7.33 12.65
N GLY A 58 -14.29 6.53 12.26
CA GLY A 58 -13.82 5.40 13.07
C GLY A 58 -14.85 4.26 13.14
N GLY A 59 -14.84 3.53 14.24
CA GLY A 59 -15.71 2.39 14.45
C GLY A 59 -15.25 1.51 15.61
N ASN A 60 -15.80 0.31 15.69
CA ASN A 60 -15.49 -0.67 16.73
C ASN A 60 -15.45 -2.10 16.20
N TRP A 61 -14.61 -2.92 16.82
CA TRP A 61 -14.54 -4.34 16.57
C TRP A 61 -15.46 -5.09 17.54
N ASN A 62 -16.35 -5.91 17.00
CA ASN A 62 -17.23 -6.82 17.74
C ASN A 62 -16.68 -8.24 17.61
N TRP A 63 -16.10 -8.77 18.69
CA TRP A 63 -15.50 -10.11 18.73
C TRP A 63 -16.50 -11.15 19.28
N LYS A 64 -16.44 -12.39 18.77
CA LYS A 64 -17.27 -13.53 19.18
C LYS A 64 -16.43 -14.56 19.97
N GLY A 65 -17.07 -15.21 20.94
CA GLY A 65 -16.50 -16.32 21.72
C GLY A 65 -15.79 -15.90 23.02
N SER A 66 -15.68 -16.86 23.96
CA SER A 66 -15.03 -16.71 25.27
C SER A 66 -13.56 -17.18 25.29
N SER A 67 -12.99 -17.50 24.13
CA SER A 67 -11.63 -18.04 24.00
C SER A 67 -10.57 -16.92 23.99
N ALA A 68 -10.15 -16.52 25.19
CA ALA A 68 -8.77 -16.15 25.57
C ALA A 68 -7.74 -15.86 24.44
N SER A 69 -7.85 -14.69 23.79
CA SER A 69 -6.77 -13.87 23.17
C SER A 69 -7.37 -12.95 22.11
N ARG A 70 -8.31 -12.08 22.52
CA ARG A 70 -8.64 -10.88 21.74
C ARG A 70 -7.34 -10.06 21.67
N PRO A 71 -6.90 -9.59 20.49
CA PRO A 71 -5.99 -8.48 20.47
C PRO A 71 -6.76 -7.31 21.08
N ASP A 72 -6.32 -6.81 22.22
CA ASP A 72 -6.68 -5.44 22.59
C ASP A 72 -6.41 -4.54 21.37
N SER A 73 -7.10 -3.40 21.24
CA SER A 73 -6.88 -2.52 20.07
C SER A 73 -5.42 -2.03 19.94
N GLU A 74 -4.60 -2.30 20.95
CA GLU A 74 -3.16 -2.08 21.02
C GLU A 74 -2.31 -3.34 20.78
N ASP A 75 -2.89 -4.54 20.84
CA ASP A 75 -2.15 -5.78 20.62
C ASP A 75 -1.76 -5.95 19.15
N GLU A 76 -0.50 -6.29 18.98
CA GLU A 76 0.15 -6.44 17.69
C GLU A 76 0.56 -7.89 17.52
N PHE A 77 0.38 -8.40 16.30
CA PHE A 77 0.89 -9.71 15.93
C PHE A 77 1.58 -9.64 14.57
N LEU A 78 2.47 -10.59 14.33
CA LEU A 78 3.24 -10.65 13.10
C LEU A 78 2.61 -11.64 12.14
N ILE A 79 2.46 -11.26 10.87
CA ILE A 79 2.15 -12.17 9.78
C ILE A 79 3.31 -12.21 8.79
N GLN A 80 3.32 -13.25 7.95
CA GLN A 80 4.26 -13.43 6.86
C GLN A 80 3.64 -12.93 5.56
N ILE A 81 4.33 -12.00 4.91
CA ILE A 81 4.12 -11.61 3.52
C ILE A 81 5.48 -11.79 2.84
N PRO A 82 5.87 -13.03 2.46
CA PRO A 82 7.25 -13.35 2.11
C PRO A 82 7.84 -12.41 1.06
N PRO A 83 9.10 -11.97 1.22
CA PRO A 83 10.04 -12.33 2.28
C PRO A 83 9.89 -11.48 3.57
N LEU A 84 8.87 -10.62 3.63
CA LEU A 84 8.66 -9.69 4.73
C LEU A 84 7.90 -10.34 5.89
N THR A 85 8.25 -9.92 7.09
CA THR A 85 7.43 -10.13 8.30
C THR A 85 6.79 -8.79 8.66
N VAL A 86 5.47 -8.78 8.81
CA VAL A 86 4.69 -7.55 8.92
C VAL A 86 3.90 -7.54 10.21
N LYS A 87 3.97 -6.43 10.93
CA LYS A 87 3.17 -6.17 12.12
C LYS A 87 1.76 -5.74 11.72
N ILE A 88 0.78 -6.44 12.28
CA ILE A 88 -0.65 -6.19 12.12
C ILE A 88 -1.24 -5.67 13.43
N ARG A 89 -2.17 -4.73 13.31
CA ARG A 89 -2.97 -4.22 14.43
C ARG A 89 -4.41 -4.00 13.98
N PHE A 90 -5.38 -4.44 14.79
CA PHE A 90 -6.79 -4.13 14.55
C PHE A 90 -7.12 -2.73 15.07
N THR A 91 -6.90 -1.72 14.23
CA THR A 91 -7.07 -0.32 14.63
C THR A 91 -8.55 0.05 14.84
N PRO A 92 -8.83 1.12 15.63
CA PRO A 92 -10.18 1.69 15.75
C PRO A 92 -10.79 2.22 14.45
N PHE A 93 -10.01 2.28 13.36
CA PHE A 93 -10.46 2.71 12.04
C PHE A 93 -10.73 1.53 11.08
N GLY A 94 -10.49 0.29 11.53
CA GLY A 94 -10.67 -0.93 10.73
C GLY A 94 -9.54 -1.19 9.73
N HIS A 95 -8.50 -0.36 9.72
CA HIS A 95 -7.25 -0.64 9.01
C HIS A 95 -6.43 -1.68 9.79
N LEU A 96 -5.68 -2.49 9.04
CA LEU A 96 -4.88 -3.59 9.57
C LEU A 96 -3.38 -3.26 9.61
N GLY A 97 -2.96 -2.14 9.02
CA GLY A 97 -1.55 -1.86 8.72
C GLY A 97 -1.08 -2.42 7.39
N ILE A 98 -1.96 -3.04 6.59
CA ILE A 98 -1.65 -3.57 5.25
C ILE A 98 -2.78 -3.30 4.26
N PHE A 99 -2.41 -3.22 2.99
CA PHE A 99 -3.30 -3.19 1.82
C PHE A 99 -2.96 -4.39 0.92
N PRO A 100 -3.56 -5.56 1.16
CA PRO A 100 -3.21 -6.82 0.50
C PRO A 100 -3.40 -6.82 -1.03
N GLU A 101 -4.20 -5.91 -1.54
CA GLU A 101 -4.33 -5.66 -2.97
C GLU A 101 -3.01 -5.21 -3.62
N GLN A 102 -2.02 -4.75 -2.83
CA GLN A 102 -0.68 -4.39 -3.27
C GLN A 102 0.30 -5.57 -3.32
N LEU A 103 -0.09 -6.79 -2.94
CA LEU A 103 0.80 -7.97 -2.89
C LEU A 103 1.60 -8.15 -4.19
N SER A 104 0.91 -8.15 -5.34
CA SER A 104 1.54 -8.26 -6.67
C SER A 104 2.48 -7.09 -6.97
N ASN A 105 2.17 -5.89 -6.49
CA ASN A 105 3.03 -4.73 -6.67
C ASN A 105 4.28 -4.81 -5.79
N TRP A 106 4.20 -5.34 -4.56
CA TRP A 106 5.38 -5.57 -3.73
C TRP A 106 6.35 -6.57 -4.37
N ASP A 107 5.83 -7.64 -4.99
CA ASP A 107 6.64 -8.60 -5.74
C ASP A 107 7.34 -7.93 -6.94
N ARG A 108 6.60 -7.13 -7.73
CA ARG A 108 7.15 -6.36 -8.86
C ARG A 108 8.18 -5.32 -8.40
N ILE A 109 7.91 -4.61 -7.31
CA ILE A 109 8.84 -3.64 -6.71
C ILE A 109 10.15 -4.34 -6.33
N ARG A 110 10.09 -5.49 -5.66
CA ARG A 110 11.29 -6.29 -5.34
C ARG A 110 12.04 -6.69 -6.60
N ASN A 111 11.32 -7.14 -7.63
CA ASN A 111 11.91 -7.59 -8.89
C ASN A 111 12.62 -6.46 -9.65
N VAL A 112 11.99 -5.29 -9.82
CA VAL A 112 12.66 -4.15 -10.47
C VAL A 112 13.82 -3.62 -9.63
N SER A 113 13.68 -3.65 -8.30
CA SER A 113 14.73 -3.19 -7.39
C SER A 113 15.96 -4.08 -7.45
N SER A 114 15.81 -5.41 -7.55
CA SER A 114 16.94 -6.34 -7.67
C SER A 114 17.73 -6.16 -8.97
N GLN A 115 17.05 -5.83 -10.07
CA GLN A 115 17.69 -5.52 -11.36
C GLN A 115 18.49 -4.20 -11.33
N LEU A 116 18.18 -3.32 -10.37
CA LEU A 116 18.79 -2.00 -10.21
C LEU A 116 19.63 -1.88 -8.93
N ALA A 117 19.87 -2.99 -8.21
CA ALA A 117 20.50 -2.96 -6.89
C ALA A 117 21.78 -2.11 -6.86
N GLY A 118 21.88 -1.22 -5.86
CA GLY A 118 22.99 -0.27 -5.70
C GLY A 118 23.07 0.89 -6.70
N GLN A 119 22.14 1.03 -7.65
CA GLN A 119 22.19 2.09 -8.67
C GLN A 119 21.55 3.42 -8.24
N GLY A 120 20.84 3.46 -7.11
CA GLY A 120 20.25 4.70 -6.62
C GLY A 120 19.21 4.53 -5.52
N GLU A 121 18.40 5.59 -5.34
CA GLU A 121 17.37 5.69 -4.31
C GLU A 121 15.98 5.79 -4.96
N VAL A 122 15.00 5.12 -4.36
CA VAL A 122 13.59 5.14 -4.78
C VAL A 122 12.79 6.01 -3.81
N LEU A 123 11.91 6.85 -4.32
CA LEU A 123 11.01 7.66 -3.47
C LEU A 123 9.63 7.02 -3.40
N ASN A 124 9.21 6.66 -2.19
CA ASN A 124 7.87 6.16 -1.87
C ASN A 124 7.06 7.25 -1.15
N LEU A 125 5.97 7.71 -1.77
CA LEU A 125 5.09 8.76 -1.24
C LEU A 125 3.80 8.17 -0.71
N PHE A 126 3.23 8.80 0.33
CA PHE A 126 2.04 8.29 1.03
C PHE A 126 2.30 6.86 1.53
N ALA A 127 3.51 6.66 2.05
CA ALA A 127 4.13 5.36 2.16
C ALA A 127 3.53 4.47 3.27
N TYR A 128 2.65 5.02 4.10
CA TYR A 128 1.88 4.31 5.12
C TYR A 128 2.79 3.46 6.03
N SER A 129 2.41 2.22 6.33
CA SER A 129 3.19 1.25 7.13
C SER A 129 4.43 0.69 6.41
N GLY A 130 4.76 1.20 5.22
CA GLY A 130 6.07 1.04 4.60
C GLY A 130 6.32 -0.22 3.79
N LEU A 131 5.33 -1.08 3.52
CA LEU A 131 5.59 -2.35 2.82
C LEU A 131 6.18 -2.20 1.41
N SER A 132 5.80 -1.15 0.66
CA SER A 132 6.44 -0.83 -0.60
C SER A 132 7.89 -0.37 -0.41
N THR A 133 8.19 0.40 0.65
CA THR A 133 9.57 0.76 1.03
C THR A 133 10.38 -0.49 1.37
N LEU A 134 9.85 -1.40 2.18
CA LEU A 134 10.55 -2.64 2.54
C LEU A 134 10.78 -3.54 1.34
N SER A 135 9.87 -3.54 0.38
CA SER A 135 10.04 -4.24 -0.90
C SER A 135 11.20 -3.65 -1.72
N VAL A 136 11.36 -2.32 -1.75
CA VAL A 136 12.56 -1.70 -2.36
C VAL A 136 13.84 -2.18 -1.66
N LEU A 137 13.88 -2.12 -0.33
CA LEU A 137 15.05 -2.50 0.46
C LEU A 137 15.41 -3.99 0.33
N ALA A 138 14.40 -4.86 0.29
CA ALA A 138 14.56 -6.30 0.07
C ALA A 138 15.10 -6.61 -1.33
N GLY A 139 14.79 -5.77 -2.33
CA GLY A 139 15.39 -5.83 -3.65
C GLY A 139 16.79 -5.20 -3.74
N GLY A 140 17.32 -4.59 -2.68
CA GLY A 140 18.70 -4.08 -2.64
C GLY A 140 18.89 -2.64 -3.15
N LEU A 141 17.82 -1.87 -3.25
CA LEU A 141 17.88 -0.43 -3.50
C LEU A 141 17.78 0.37 -2.19
N ASP A 142 18.30 1.60 -2.20
CA ASP A 142 18.05 2.58 -1.14
C ASP A 142 16.62 3.15 -1.30
N ALA A 143 16.02 3.59 -0.21
CA ALA A 143 14.69 4.18 -0.24
C ALA A 143 14.58 5.51 0.51
N CYS A 144 13.73 6.41 0.02
CA CYS A 144 13.19 7.52 0.77
C CYS A 144 11.70 7.27 1.01
N HIS A 145 11.33 7.09 2.26
CA HIS A 145 9.96 6.87 2.72
C HIS A 145 9.38 8.20 3.19
N LEU A 146 8.27 8.62 2.59
CA LEU A 146 7.55 9.83 2.97
C LEU A 146 6.10 9.52 3.33
N ASP A 147 5.72 9.89 4.55
CA ASP A 147 4.32 9.93 4.99
C ASP A 147 4.13 11.14 5.93
N SER A 148 2.95 11.75 5.96
CA SER A 148 2.68 12.87 6.86
C SER A 148 2.38 12.43 8.29
N SER A 149 2.02 11.17 8.50
CA SER A 149 1.68 10.60 9.79
C SER A 149 2.91 10.03 10.49
N LYS A 150 3.33 10.68 11.58
CA LYS A 150 4.42 10.21 12.44
C LYS A 150 4.23 8.75 12.88
N GLY A 151 3.01 8.38 13.29
CA GLY A 151 2.71 7.02 13.73
C GLY A 151 2.84 5.97 12.61
N MET A 152 2.54 6.34 11.36
CA MET A 152 2.74 5.42 10.22
C MET A 152 4.21 5.25 9.88
N VAL A 153 5.00 6.32 9.95
CA VAL A 153 6.45 6.23 9.75
C VAL A 153 7.11 5.41 10.87
N GLU A 154 6.65 5.53 12.11
CA GLU A 154 7.10 4.68 13.22
C GLU A 154 6.74 3.21 12.99
N TRP A 155 5.50 2.92 12.58
CA TRP A 155 5.09 1.56 12.22
C TRP A 155 5.91 0.99 11.04
N ALA A 156 6.24 1.81 10.05
CA ALA A 156 7.11 1.41 8.95
C ALA A 156 8.53 1.05 9.40
N ARG A 157 9.10 1.78 10.38
CA ARG A 157 10.39 1.44 10.99
C ARG A 157 10.32 0.13 11.77
N GLU A 158 9.25 -0.11 12.52
CA GLU A 158 9.04 -1.38 13.21
C GLU A 158 8.93 -2.54 12.22
N ASN A 159 8.19 -2.36 11.13
CA ASN A 159 8.12 -3.35 10.05
C ASN A 159 9.51 -3.61 9.43
N ALA A 160 10.35 -2.59 9.27
CA ALA A 160 11.73 -2.77 8.83
C ALA A 160 12.54 -3.64 9.81
N GLN A 161 12.39 -3.41 11.11
CA GLN A 161 13.05 -4.19 12.16
C GLN A 161 12.61 -5.65 12.14
N VAL A 162 11.31 -5.93 12.19
CA VAL A 162 10.81 -7.32 12.21
C VAL A 162 11.03 -8.05 10.90
N SER A 163 11.21 -7.34 9.78
CA SER A 163 11.61 -7.92 8.48
C SER A 163 13.12 -8.11 8.33
N GLY A 164 13.95 -7.77 9.32
CA GLY A 164 15.41 -7.88 9.22
C GLY A 164 16.04 -6.88 8.24
N LEU A 165 15.39 -5.75 8.00
CA LEU A 165 15.80 -4.69 7.08
C LEU A 165 16.22 -3.40 7.81
N ALA A 166 16.38 -3.43 9.14
CA ALA A 166 16.73 -2.25 9.94
C ALA A 166 18.06 -1.59 9.53
N ASP A 167 19.05 -2.39 9.12
CA ASP A 167 20.38 -1.91 8.71
C ASP A 167 20.44 -1.43 7.25
N LYS A 168 19.33 -1.54 6.51
CA LYS A 168 19.26 -1.06 5.12
C LYS A 168 19.12 0.46 5.10
N LYS A 169 19.64 1.08 4.04
CA LYS A 169 19.66 2.53 3.91
C LYS A 169 18.30 3.08 3.48
N VAL A 170 17.64 3.75 4.42
CA VAL A 170 16.35 4.40 4.20
C VAL A 170 16.27 5.76 4.89
N ARG A 171 15.78 6.77 4.16
CA ARG A 171 15.41 8.07 4.73
C ARG A 171 13.94 8.05 5.12
N TRP A 172 13.67 8.23 6.41
CA TRP A 172 12.32 8.28 6.96
C TRP A 172 11.88 9.73 7.15
N ILE A 173 10.93 10.19 6.35
CA ILE A 173 10.51 11.59 6.32
C ILE A 173 9.06 11.72 6.79
N ILE A 174 8.83 12.67 7.70
CA ILE A 174 7.50 13.05 8.19
C ILE A 174 7.21 14.47 7.73
N GLU A 175 6.52 14.64 6.60
CA GLU A 175 6.27 15.95 5.99
C GLU A 175 5.10 15.93 5.00
N ASP A 176 4.59 17.11 4.66
CA ASP A 176 3.73 17.30 3.49
C ASP A 176 4.48 16.99 2.18
N VAL A 177 3.78 16.33 1.24
CA VAL A 177 4.37 15.84 0.00
C VAL A 177 4.89 16.96 -0.90
N LEU A 178 4.13 18.05 -1.09
CA LEU A 178 4.54 19.13 -1.99
C LEU A 178 5.69 19.94 -1.39
N LYS A 179 5.66 20.21 -0.08
CA LYS A 179 6.78 20.85 0.63
C LYS A 179 8.05 20.03 0.54
N PHE A 180 7.95 18.72 0.75
CA PHE A 180 9.08 17.80 0.65
C PHE A 180 9.69 17.81 -0.76
N LEU A 181 8.87 17.62 -1.80
CA LEU A 181 9.34 17.57 -3.18
C LEU A 181 10.04 18.87 -3.60
N ASN A 182 9.45 20.03 -3.28
CA ASN A 182 10.08 21.33 -3.53
C ASN A 182 11.42 21.49 -2.80
N ARG A 183 11.56 20.91 -1.60
CA ARG A 183 12.84 20.92 -0.88
C ARG A 183 13.87 20.00 -1.51
N GLU A 184 13.49 18.82 -1.96
CA GLU A 184 14.40 17.89 -2.63
C GLU A 184 14.89 18.46 -3.97
N ILE A 185 14.03 19.15 -4.73
CA ILE A 185 14.42 19.86 -5.96
C ILE A 185 15.45 20.95 -5.65
N ARG A 186 15.21 21.79 -4.64
CA ARG A 186 16.17 22.82 -4.19
C ARG A 186 17.52 22.24 -3.73
N ARG A 187 17.52 20.99 -3.27
CA ARG A 187 18.73 20.25 -2.86
C ARG A 187 19.35 19.45 -4.00
N GLU A 188 18.83 19.60 -5.21
CA GLU A 188 19.27 18.89 -6.42
C GLU A 188 19.28 17.36 -6.26
N LYS A 189 18.38 16.84 -5.41
CA LYS A 189 18.24 15.41 -5.19
C LYS A 189 17.70 14.72 -6.45
N LYS A 190 18.11 13.47 -6.64
CA LYS A 190 17.69 12.63 -7.75
C LYS A 190 17.23 11.27 -7.26
N TYR A 191 16.19 10.75 -7.89
CA TYR A 191 15.64 9.42 -7.62
C TYR A 191 15.54 8.64 -8.92
N ILE A 192 15.73 7.33 -8.84
CA ILE A 192 15.68 6.45 -10.02
C ILE A 192 14.27 5.92 -10.30
N GLY A 193 13.39 5.92 -9.31
CA GLY A 193 12.02 5.44 -9.46
C GLY A 193 11.10 5.98 -8.37
N PHE A 194 9.80 5.87 -8.61
CA PHE A 194 8.76 6.42 -7.75
C PHE A 194 7.68 5.38 -7.44
N ILE A 195 7.16 5.42 -6.22
CA ILE A 195 5.98 4.67 -5.78
C ILE A 195 5.00 5.68 -5.17
N LEU A 196 3.76 5.66 -5.66
CA LEU A 196 2.75 6.68 -5.39
C LEU A 196 1.42 6.00 -5.06
N ASP A 197 0.88 6.28 -3.88
CA ASP A 197 -0.47 5.86 -3.48
C ASP A 197 -1.28 7.04 -2.89
N PRO A 198 -1.56 8.10 -3.68
CA PRO A 198 -2.19 9.31 -3.18
C PRO A 198 -3.62 9.06 -2.66
N PRO A 199 -3.98 9.57 -1.47
CA PRO A 199 -5.35 9.51 -0.98
C PRO A 199 -6.24 10.50 -1.72
N THR A 200 -7.56 10.27 -1.72
CA THR A 200 -8.53 11.24 -2.26
C THR A 200 -8.41 12.60 -1.57
N PHE A 201 -8.30 12.56 -0.24
CA PHE A 201 -8.12 13.71 0.63
C PHE A 201 -7.12 13.33 1.72
N GLY A 202 -6.16 14.20 1.99
CA GLY A 202 -5.15 14.00 3.02
C GLY A 202 -4.84 15.27 3.77
N ARG A 203 -4.16 15.11 4.92
CA ARG A 203 -3.57 16.22 5.65
C ARG A 203 -2.06 16.04 5.77
N GLY A 204 -1.32 17.12 5.51
CA GLY A 204 0.12 17.20 5.74
C GLY A 204 0.45 17.26 7.24
N ALA A 205 1.73 17.13 7.56
CA ALA A 205 2.22 17.04 8.94
C ALA A 205 1.92 18.30 9.77
N SER A 206 1.76 19.47 9.12
CA SER A 206 1.39 20.73 9.76
C SER A 206 -0.07 21.15 9.46
N GLY A 207 -0.91 20.22 8.97
CA GLY A 207 -2.31 20.48 8.66
C GLY A 207 -2.60 20.97 7.24
N GLU A 208 -1.60 20.98 6.35
CA GLU A 208 -1.77 21.24 4.91
C GLU A 208 -2.84 20.32 4.32
N VAL A 209 -3.59 20.78 3.34
CA VAL A 209 -4.65 19.98 2.71
C VAL A 209 -4.15 19.46 1.37
N PHE A 210 -4.21 18.15 1.19
CA PHE A 210 -4.00 17.49 -0.10
C PHE A 210 -5.35 17.01 -0.66
N LYS A 211 -5.62 17.34 -1.92
CA LYS A 211 -6.76 16.84 -2.70
C LYS A 211 -6.26 16.32 -4.03
N ILE A 212 -6.48 15.03 -4.29
CA ILE A 212 -5.94 14.39 -5.50
C ILE A 212 -6.32 15.12 -6.80
N GLU A 213 -7.56 15.59 -6.92
CA GLU A 213 -8.06 16.29 -8.12
C GLU A 213 -7.36 17.62 -8.38
N LYS A 214 -6.77 18.24 -7.35
CA LYS A 214 -6.09 19.53 -7.44
C LYS A 214 -4.58 19.37 -7.51
N ASP A 215 -4.03 18.53 -6.64
CA ASP A 215 -2.60 18.55 -6.32
C ASP A 215 -1.81 17.44 -7.05
N LEU A 216 -2.49 16.41 -7.58
CA LEU A 216 -1.83 15.33 -8.34
C LEU A 216 -1.06 15.85 -9.58
N PRO A 217 -1.59 16.77 -10.41
CA PRO A 217 -0.84 17.28 -11.56
C PRO A 217 0.49 17.94 -11.18
N GLU A 218 0.48 18.81 -10.16
CA GLU A 218 1.68 19.49 -9.66
C GLU A 218 2.67 18.48 -9.07
N MET A 219 2.19 17.54 -8.24
CA MET A 219 3.03 16.51 -7.65
C MET A 219 3.76 15.69 -8.72
N MET A 220 3.07 15.31 -9.79
CA MET A 220 3.67 14.55 -10.89
C MET A 220 4.73 15.36 -11.64
N ASP A 221 4.52 16.66 -11.84
CA ASP A 221 5.51 17.54 -12.49
C ASP A 221 6.77 17.69 -11.63
N LEU A 222 6.61 17.84 -10.31
CA LEU A 222 7.74 17.89 -9.37
C LEU A 222 8.53 16.57 -9.35
N LEU A 223 7.85 15.43 -9.37
CA LEU A 223 8.51 14.12 -9.43
C LEU A 223 9.36 13.96 -10.70
N MET A 224 8.85 14.42 -11.85
CA MET A 224 9.62 14.35 -13.09
C MET A 224 10.87 15.24 -13.07
N GLN A 225 10.86 16.38 -12.37
CA GLN A 225 12.07 17.19 -12.18
C GLN A 225 13.15 16.43 -11.39
N LEU A 226 12.74 15.59 -10.44
CA LEU A 226 13.63 14.78 -9.62
C LEU A 226 14.26 13.59 -10.35
N CYS A 227 13.80 13.24 -11.56
CA CYS A 227 14.41 12.21 -12.41
C CYS A 227 14.73 12.69 -13.83
N ASN A 228 14.66 14.00 -14.09
CA ASN A 228 14.80 14.59 -15.43
C ASN A 228 13.81 14.00 -16.47
N ASN A 229 12.60 13.64 -16.05
CA ASN A 229 11.56 12.95 -16.82
C ASN A 229 11.94 11.53 -17.29
N LYS A 230 12.96 10.93 -16.67
CA LYS A 230 13.50 9.62 -17.05
C LYS A 230 13.56 8.65 -15.86
N PRO A 231 12.42 8.31 -15.24
CA PRO A 231 12.40 7.26 -14.22
C PRO A 231 12.73 5.91 -14.85
N GLU A 232 13.32 5.01 -14.07
CA GLU A 232 13.43 3.59 -14.41
C GLU A 232 12.10 2.86 -14.19
N PHE A 233 11.34 3.26 -13.17
CA PHE A 233 9.98 2.76 -12.95
C PHE A 233 9.13 3.77 -12.18
N VAL A 234 7.81 3.67 -12.36
CA VAL A 234 6.80 4.39 -11.57
C VAL A 234 5.66 3.44 -11.25
N PHE A 235 5.36 3.23 -9.97
CA PHE A 235 4.14 2.57 -9.51
C PHE A 235 3.15 3.65 -9.09
N LEU A 236 2.02 3.75 -9.77
CA LEU A 236 0.93 4.66 -9.43
C LEU A 236 -0.33 3.83 -9.15
N THR A 237 -0.73 3.77 -7.89
CA THR A 237 -2.01 3.20 -7.47
C THR A 237 -2.98 4.28 -7.04
N CYS A 238 -4.28 4.00 -7.15
CA CYS A 238 -5.30 4.94 -6.72
C CYS A 238 -6.58 4.22 -6.31
N HIS A 239 -7.10 4.57 -5.14
CA HIS A 239 -8.37 4.08 -4.61
C HIS A 239 -9.52 5.11 -4.77
N SER A 240 -9.23 6.28 -5.35
CA SER A 240 -10.22 7.36 -5.54
C SER A 240 -11.13 7.07 -6.73
N THR A 241 -12.45 7.23 -6.54
CA THR A 241 -13.45 7.12 -7.61
C THR A 241 -13.10 8.06 -8.77
N GLY A 242 -13.30 7.62 -10.00
CA GLY A 242 -13.05 8.40 -11.22
C GLY A 242 -11.63 8.26 -11.81
N PHE A 243 -10.67 7.74 -11.04
CA PHE A 243 -9.33 7.44 -11.54
C PHE A 243 -9.24 5.98 -12.00
N SER A 244 -9.66 5.70 -13.23
CA SER A 244 -9.53 4.36 -13.83
C SER A 244 -8.06 4.01 -14.15
N PRO A 245 -7.72 2.72 -14.39
CA PRO A 245 -6.38 2.34 -14.82
C PRO A 245 -5.91 3.12 -16.06
N LEU A 246 -6.82 3.34 -17.01
CA LEU A 246 -6.53 4.14 -18.21
C LEU A 246 -6.23 5.61 -17.88
N ALA A 247 -6.96 6.21 -16.93
CA ALA A 247 -6.67 7.57 -16.48
C ALA A 247 -5.26 7.66 -15.87
N LEU A 248 -4.89 6.70 -15.02
CA LEU A 248 -3.54 6.63 -14.44
C LEU A 248 -2.46 6.51 -15.52
N ARG A 249 -2.68 5.64 -16.52
CA ARG A 249 -1.77 5.51 -17.66
C ARG A 249 -1.58 6.84 -18.40
N ARG A 250 -2.66 7.56 -18.70
CA ARG A 250 -2.59 8.85 -19.40
C ARG A 250 -1.84 9.92 -18.60
N ILE A 251 -1.96 9.90 -17.26
CA ILE A 251 -1.21 10.79 -16.36
C ILE A 251 0.30 10.54 -16.49
N LEU A 252 0.72 9.27 -16.55
CA LEU A 252 2.12 8.89 -16.70
C LEU A 252 2.66 9.18 -18.11
N GLU A 253 1.92 8.78 -19.16
CA GLU A 253 2.30 9.01 -20.56
C GLU A 253 2.49 10.49 -20.89
N GLY A 254 1.72 11.38 -20.26
CA GLY A 254 1.84 12.82 -20.47
C GLY A 254 3.13 13.45 -19.94
N ARG A 255 3.95 12.70 -19.19
CA ARG A 255 5.08 13.23 -18.41
C ARG A 255 6.38 12.45 -18.59
N ILE A 256 6.30 11.13 -18.69
CA ILE A 256 7.47 10.26 -18.81
C ILE A 256 8.00 10.34 -20.25
N LYS A 257 9.29 10.70 -20.40
CA LYS A 257 9.95 10.84 -21.71
C LYS A 257 10.79 9.62 -22.10
N THR A 258 11.05 8.72 -21.16
CA THR A 258 11.82 7.49 -21.42
C THR A 258 10.92 6.44 -22.08
N PRO A 259 11.35 5.80 -23.18
CA PRO A 259 10.67 4.64 -23.74
C PRO A 259 10.59 3.49 -22.72
N GLY A 260 9.43 2.85 -22.65
CA GLY A 260 9.19 1.76 -21.71
C GLY A 260 7.82 1.16 -21.90
N ASN A 261 7.43 0.31 -20.95
CA ASN A 261 6.17 -0.41 -20.96
C ASN A 261 5.24 0.12 -19.86
N TYR A 262 3.94 0.01 -20.11
CA TYR A 262 2.90 0.37 -19.15
C TYR A 262 2.05 -0.86 -18.87
N LEU A 263 2.12 -1.37 -17.65
CA LEU A 263 1.14 -2.30 -17.13
C LEU A 263 -0.06 -1.49 -16.62
N THR A 264 -1.24 -1.73 -17.17
CA THR A 264 -2.46 -0.97 -16.86
C THR A 264 -3.56 -1.94 -16.52
N GLU A 265 -3.94 -1.99 -15.25
CA GLU A 265 -4.86 -3.01 -14.73
C GLU A 265 -5.63 -2.48 -13.51
N GLU A 266 -6.68 -3.19 -13.12
CA GLU A 266 -7.30 -2.95 -11.82
C GLU A 266 -6.42 -3.53 -10.71
N LEU A 267 -6.42 -2.86 -9.56
CA LEU A 267 -5.88 -3.41 -8.34
C LEU A 267 -6.95 -4.32 -7.72
N PHE A 268 -6.58 -5.54 -7.36
CA PHE A 268 -7.53 -6.54 -6.86
C PHE A 268 -6.90 -7.44 -5.80
N ILE A 269 -7.76 -8.14 -5.05
CA ILE A 269 -7.39 -9.20 -4.13
C ILE A 269 -7.97 -10.51 -4.67
N SER A 270 -7.16 -11.56 -4.76
CA SER A 270 -7.67 -12.89 -5.13
C SER A 270 -8.38 -13.52 -3.94
N GLU A 271 -9.61 -13.99 -4.16
CA GLU A 271 -10.38 -14.74 -3.18
C GLU A 271 -10.01 -16.23 -3.19
N SER A 272 -10.18 -16.87 -2.04
CA SER A 272 -10.05 -18.32 -1.91
C SER A 272 -11.09 -19.09 -2.73
N THR A 273 -12.20 -18.42 -3.09
CA THR A 273 -13.26 -18.91 -3.97
C THR A 273 -12.86 -18.92 -5.46
N GLY A 274 -11.71 -18.34 -5.82
CA GLY A 274 -11.27 -18.13 -7.20
C GLY A 274 -11.83 -16.88 -7.88
N ARG A 275 -12.60 -16.05 -7.15
CA ARG A 275 -13.06 -14.73 -7.63
C ARG A 275 -11.99 -13.66 -7.39
N LEU A 276 -12.12 -12.54 -8.08
CA LEU A 276 -11.29 -11.35 -7.86
C LEU A 276 -12.15 -10.29 -7.17
N HIS A 277 -11.61 -9.70 -6.10
CA HIS A 277 -12.23 -8.59 -5.38
C HIS A 277 -11.58 -7.27 -5.82
N PRO A 278 -12.32 -6.33 -6.44
CA PRO A 278 -11.76 -5.07 -6.91
C PRO A 278 -11.43 -4.13 -5.74
N ALA A 279 -10.25 -3.50 -5.81
CA ALA A 279 -9.74 -2.66 -4.74
C ALA A 279 -9.31 -1.26 -5.21
N GLY A 280 -9.04 -1.06 -6.50
CA GLY A 280 -8.65 0.24 -7.04
C GLY A 280 -8.08 0.14 -8.45
N SER A 281 -7.31 1.15 -8.83
CA SER A 281 -6.64 1.22 -10.13
C SER A 281 -5.13 1.13 -9.96
N ASN A 282 -4.47 0.49 -10.92
CA ASN A 282 -3.03 0.30 -10.95
C ASN A 282 -2.48 0.68 -12.33
N CYS A 283 -1.45 1.53 -12.34
CA CYS A 283 -0.61 1.70 -13.51
C CYS A 283 0.86 1.69 -13.12
N VAL A 284 1.62 0.82 -13.77
CA VAL A 284 3.06 0.70 -13.56
C VAL A 284 3.78 1.00 -14.86
N PHE A 285 4.68 1.97 -14.83
CA PHE A 285 5.67 2.19 -15.87
C PHE A 285 6.99 1.50 -15.51
N ASN A 286 7.63 0.86 -16.48
CA ASN A 286 9.01 0.39 -16.37
C ASN A 286 9.77 0.71 -17.67
N SER A 287 11.00 1.21 -17.53
CA SER A 287 11.87 1.51 -18.67
C SER A 287 12.28 0.22 -19.39
N ASN A 288 12.84 0.34 -20.59
CA ASN A 288 13.40 -0.80 -21.32
C ASN A 288 14.59 -1.49 -20.62
N ARG A 289 15.13 -0.90 -19.54
CA ARG A 289 16.25 -1.47 -18.76
C ARG A 289 15.79 -2.49 -17.72
N VAL A 290 14.51 -2.47 -17.33
CA VAL A 290 13.96 -3.30 -16.25
C VAL A 290 12.71 -4.04 -16.70
N LYS A 291 12.47 -5.21 -16.10
CA LYS A 291 11.26 -6.02 -16.30
C LYS A 291 10.46 -6.09 -15.00
N LEU A 292 9.13 -6.00 -15.10
CA LEU A 292 8.21 -6.19 -13.98
C LEU A 292 8.21 -7.63 -13.48
#